data_AF-A0A3M1GN90-F1
#
_entry.id   AF-A0A3M1GN90-F1
#
_cell.length_a   1.000
_cell.length_b   1.000
_cell.length_c   1.000
_cell.angle_alpha   90.00
_cell.angle_beta   90.00
_cell.angle_gamma   90.00
#
_symmetry.space_group_name_H-M   'P 1'
#
loop_
_entity.id
_entity.type
_entity.pdbx_description
1 polymer ?
#
loop_
_entity_poly.entity_id
_entity_poly.type
_entity_poly.pdbx_seq_one_letter_code
_entity_poly.pdbx_strand_id
1 'polypeptide(L)'
;MAYKVVFHINEPEKWPVLLGNVTNLLKDMGKDVEVRVLANGPSVKAYADEETIEKMKPLAEQGVKFLACRNSLKAFCSGGDVCIDEESLPDFVEVVPAGVSELTKRQAEGYAYIKP
;
A
#
# COMPACT_ATOMS: atom_id res chain seq x y z
N MET A 1 18.06 12.11 -10.31
CA MET A 1 16.73 11.64 -10.75
C MET A 1 16.28 10.63 -9.72
N ALA A 2 15.09 10.77 -9.13
CA ALA A 2 14.58 9.76 -8.20
C ALA A 2 13.94 8.61 -8.97
N TYR A 3 14.36 7.39 -8.68
CA TYR A 3 13.68 6.17 -9.11
C TYR A 3 12.26 6.14 -8.53
N LYS A 4 11.36 5.42 -9.19
CA LYS A 4 9.96 5.32 -8.77
C LYS A 4 9.53 3.88 -8.77
N VAL A 5 8.88 3.44 -7.70
CA VAL A 5 8.39 2.06 -7.57
C VAL A 5 6.99 2.05 -6.97
N VAL A 6 6.17 1.14 -7.49
CA VAL A 6 4.90 0.78 -6.90
C VAL A 6 4.90 -0.70 -6.55
N PHE A 7 4.80 -1.00 -5.26
CA PHE A 7 4.53 -2.33 -4.76
C PHE A 7 3.02 -2.59 -4.81
N HIS A 8 2.63 -3.77 -5.26
CA HIS A 8 1.24 -4.21 -5.27
C HIS A 8 1.06 -5.41 -4.35
N ILE A 9 0.02 -5.37 -3.53
CA ILE A 9 -0.41 -6.49 -2.71
C ILE A 9 -1.93 -6.71 -2.79
N ASN A 10 -2.29 -7.97 -2.98
CA ASN A 10 -3.68 -8.46 -2.98
C ASN A 10 -3.85 -9.78 -2.19
N GLU A 11 -2.77 -10.29 -1.60
CA GLU A 11 -2.69 -11.50 -0.77
C GLU A 11 -2.24 -11.06 0.65
N PRO A 12 -3.12 -11.07 1.68
CA PRO A 12 -2.81 -10.53 3.01
C PRO A 12 -1.60 -11.17 3.68
N GLU A 13 -1.41 -12.48 3.49
CA GLU A 13 -0.30 -13.27 4.04
C GLU A 13 1.08 -12.80 3.56
N LYS A 14 1.14 -12.02 2.47
CA LYS A 14 2.40 -11.50 1.90
C LYS A 14 2.82 -10.14 2.46
N TRP A 15 2.04 -9.52 3.35
CA TRP A 15 2.40 -8.24 3.96
C TRP A 15 3.80 -8.25 4.62
N PRO A 16 4.19 -9.29 5.39
CA PRO A 16 5.53 -9.35 5.97
C PRO A 16 6.65 -9.32 4.91
N VAL A 17 6.46 -10.05 3.80
CA VAL A 17 7.43 -10.08 2.69
C VAL A 17 7.51 -8.73 2.00
N LEU A 18 6.35 -8.10 1.72
CA LEU A 18 6.30 -6.79 1.10
C LEU A 18 7.00 -5.72 1.94
N LEU A 19 6.69 -5.64 3.24
CA LEU A 19 7.30 -4.63 4.13
C LEU A 19 8.81 -4.88 4.28
N GLY A 20 9.25 -6.14 4.29
CA GLY A 20 10.67 -6.50 4.23
C GLY A 20 11.33 -6.00 2.95
N ASN A 21 10.70 -6.17 1.79
CA ASN A 21 11.22 -5.69 0.52
C ASN A 21 11.28 -4.15 0.44
N VAL A 22 10.25 -3.46 0.93
CA VAL A 22 10.27 -1.99 1.05
C VAL A 22 11.42 -1.52 1.93
N THR A 23 11.60 -2.17 3.09
CA THR A 23 12.69 -1.86 4.02
C THR A 23 14.06 -2.04 3.37
N ASN A 24 14.26 -3.15 2.65
CA ASN A 24 15.52 -3.42 1.95
C ASN A 24 15.78 -2.40 0.84
N LEU A 25 14.75 -2.03 0.08
CA LEU A 25 14.86 -1.02 -0.96
C LEU A 25 15.26 0.35 -0.41
N LEU A 26 14.63 0.78 0.68
CA LEU A 26 14.96 2.05 1.34
C LEU A 26 16.37 2.04 1.94
N LYS A 27 16.85 0.91 2.46
CA LYS A 27 18.22 0.78 2.96
C LYS A 27 19.26 0.91 1.85
N ASP A 28 18.96 0.39 0.66
CA ASP A 28 19.88 0.40 -0.48
C ASP A 28 19.85 1.74 -1.23
N MET A 29 18.66 2.28 -1.51
CA MET A 29 18.47 3.44 -2.36
C MET A 29 18.23 4.75 -1.57
N GLY A 30 17.89 4.66 -0.29
CA GLY A 30 17.62 5.84 0.55
C GLY A 30 16.61 6.79 -0.07
N LYS A 31 17.00 8.06 -0.23
CA LYS A 31 16.17 9.15 -0.77
C LYS A 31 16.12 9.18 -2.31
N ASP A 32 16.85 8.30 -2.98
CA ASP A 32 16.87 8.24 -4.44
C ASP A 32 15.66 7.49 -5.00
N VAL A 33 14.74 7.00 -4.17
CA VAL A 33 13.53 6.27 -4.61
C VAL A 33 12.24 6.82 -3.98
N GLU A 34 11.22 7.03 -4.82
CA GLU A 34 9.84 7.23 -4.38
C GLU A 34 9.14 5.87 -4.32
N VAL A 35 8.61 5.52 -3.15
CA VAL A 35 7.95 4.24 -2.91
C VAL A 35 6.45 4.44 -2.68
N ARG A 36 5.65 3.70 -3.44
CA ARG A 36 4.21 3.55 -3.20
C ARG A 36 3.89 2.09 -2.93
N VAL A 37 3.00 1.84 -1.98
CA VAL A 37 2.48 0.51 -1.66
C VAL A 37 0.98 0.53 -1.88
N LEU A 38 0.50 -0.18 -2.88
CA LEU A 38 -0.91 -0.25 -3.24
C LEU A 38 -1.52 -1.57 -2.80
N ALA A 39 -2.47 -1.49 -1.88
CA ALA A 39 -3.27 -2.62 -1.45
C ALA A 39 -4.65 -2.60 -2.13
N ASN A 40 -5.05 -3.75 -2.66
CA ASN A 40 -6.42 -4.00 -3.11
C ASN A 40 -6.88 -5.39 -2.67
N GLY A 41 -8.15 -5.69 -2.93
CA GLY A 41 -8.77 -6.93 -2.49
C GLY A 41 -8.64 -7.10 -0.97
N PRO A 42 -8.48 -8.32 -0.45
CA PRO A 42 -8.42 -8.59 0.99
C PRO A 42 -7.24 -7.92 1.71
N SER A 43 -6.19 -7.51 1.00
CA SER A 43 -5.03 -6.88 1.63
C SER A 43 -5.31 -5.51 2.24
N VAL A 44 -6.43 -4.85 1.89
CA VAL A 44 -6.82 -3.58 2.55
C VAL A 44 -7.16 -3.76 4.03
N LYS A 45 -7.46 -5.00 4.48
CA LYS A 45 -7.71 -5.31 5.91
C LYS A 45 -6.52 -4.99 6.81
N ALA A 46 -5.31 -4.98 6.28
CA ALA A 46 -4.12 -4.61 7.04
C ALA A 46 -4.11 -3.14 7.51
N TYR A 47 -4.90 -2.26 6.89
CA TYR A 47 -5.05 -0.88 7.34
C TYR A 47 -6.01 -0.72 8.53
N ALA A 48 -6.59 -1.82 9.03
CA ALA A 48 -7.34 -1.87 10.28
C ALA A 48 -6.70 -2.81 11.31
N ASP A 49 -5.53 -3.37 11.02
CA ASP A 49 -4.79 -4.29 11.89
C ASP A 49 -3.67 -3.54 12.61
N GLU A 50 -3.78 -3.40 13.94
CA GLU A 50 -2.84 -2.61 14.74
C GLU A 50 -1.39 -3.11 14.60
N GLU A 51 -1.16 -4.42 14.61
CA GLU A 51 0.19 -4.99 14.51
C GLU A 51 0.85 -4.66 13.17
N THR A 52 0.09 -4.72 12.07
CA THR A 52 0.62 -4.36 10.76
C THR A 52 0.79 -2.86 10.62
N ILE A 53 -0.13 -2.04 11.15
CA ILE A 53 -0.02 -0.58 11.17
C ILE A 53 1.25 -0.11 11.88
N GLU A 54 1.59 -0.69 13.04
CA GLU A 54 2.83 -0.37 13.76
C GLU A 54 4.09 -0.65 12.93
N LYS A 55 4.06 -1.64 12.05
CA LYS A 55 5.17 -1.92 11.11
C LYS A 55 5.20 -0.95 9.92
N MET A 56 4.05 -0.40 9.51
CA MET A 56 3.95 0.56 8.41
C MET A 56 4.37 1.97 8.82
N LYS A 57 4.06 2.41 10.04
CA LYS A 57 4.32 3.78 10.54
C LYS A 57 5.77 4.24 10.30
N PRO A 58 6.83 3.50 10.66
CA PRO A 58 8.21 3.93 10.43
C PRO A 58 8.58 4.05 8.95
N LEU A 59 7.92 3.29 8.07
CA LEU A 59 8.12 3.37 6.62
C LEU A 59 7.40 4.60 6.05
N ALA A 60 6.21 4.91 6.55
CA ALA A 60 5.48 6.13 6.20
C ALA A 60 6.26 7.39 6.61
N GLU A 61 6.85 7.40 7.81
CA GLU A 61 7.73 8.49 8.27
C GLU A 61 8.98 8.68 7.38
N GLN A 62 9.44 7.62 6.71
CA GLN A 62 10.50 7.67 5.71
C GLN A 62 10.02 8.11 4.31
N GLY A 63 8.74 8.43 4.15
CA GLY A 63 8.15 8.94 2.91
C GLY A 63 7.49 7.87 2.02
N VAL A 64 7.31 6.63 2.50
CA VAL A 64 6.55 5.61 1.78
C VAL A 64 5.07 5.99 1.78
N LYS A 65 4.44 6.00 0.60
CA LYS A 65 3.00 6.24 0.47
C LYS A 65 2.23 4.93 0.44
N PHE A 66 1.35 4.73 1.41
CA PHE A 66 0.43 3.58 1.44
C PHE A 66 -0.90 3.97 0.79
N LEU A 67 -1.39 3.15 -0.13
CA LEU A 67 -2.59 3.42 -0.93
C LEU A 67 -3.62 2.32 -0.74
N ALA A 68 -4.84 2.70 -0.36
CA ALA A 68 -5.98 1.79 -0.25
C ALA A 68 -6.92 1.92 -1.46
N CYS A 69 -7.30 0.79 -2.06
CA CYS A 69 -8.31 0.75 -3.12
C CYS A 69 -9.73 0.94 -2.54
N ARG A 70 -10.39 2.05 -2.89
CA ARG A 70 -11.78 2.35 -2.47
C ARG A 70 -12.77 1.24 -2.80
N ASN A 71 -12.70 0.69 -4.02
CA ASN A 71 -13.60 -0.41 -4.41
C ASN A 71 -13.43 -1.64 -3.52
N SER A 72 -12.21 -1.89 -3.02
CA SER A 72 -11.94 -2.99 -2.11
C SER A 72 -12.44 -2.69 -0.70
N LEU A 73 -12.25 -1.47 -0.19
CA LEU A 73 -12.83 -1.04 1.09
C LEU A 73 -14.36 -1.19 1.09
N LYS A 74 -15.03 -0.70 0.03
CA LYS A 74 -16.49 -0.82 -0.14
C LYS A 74 -16.99 -2.26 -0.22
N ALA A 75 -16.22 -3.14 -0.88
CA ALA A 75 -16.58 -4.55 -1.00
C ALA A 75 -16.63 -5.23 0.38
N PHE A 76 -15.71 -4.89 1.29
CA PHE A 76 -15.73 -5.45 2.66
C PHE A 76 -16.89 -4.93 3.51
N CYS A 77 -17.24 -3.64 3.37
CA CYS A 77 -18.43 -3.11 4.05
C CYS A 77 -19.74 -3.75 3.57
N SER A 78 -19.82 -4.17 2.31
CA SER A 78 -21.05 -4.72 1.72
C SER A 78 -21.20 -6.23 1.95
N GLY A 79 -20.12 -6.93 2.34
CA GLY A 79 -20.04 -8.39 2.40
C GLY A 79 -20.37 -9.02 3.77
N GLY A 80 -20.75 -8.21 4.78
CA GLY A 80 -20.91 -8.69 6.16
C GLY A 80 -19.59 -8.94 6.91
N ASP A 81 -18.47 -8.56 6.31
CA ASP A 81 -17.16 -8.45 6.95
C ASP A 81 -17.08 -7.15 7.80
N VAL A 82 -15.96 -6.99 8.53
CA VAL A 82 -15.65 -5.72 9.20
C VAL A 82 -15.58 -4.60 8.16
N CYS A 83 -16.49 -3.63 8.27
CA CYS A 83 -16.45 -2.44 7.44
C CYS A 83 -15.27 -1.57 7.87
N ILE A 84 -14.37 -1.30 6.92
CA ILE A 84 -13.24 -0.40 7.12
C ILE A 84 -13.67 0.94 6.57
N ASP A 85 -14.02 1.85 7.47
CA ASP A 85 -14.39 3.20 7.10
C ASP A 85 -13.16 3.95 6.58
N GLU A 86 -13.31 4.73 5.50
CA GLU A 86 -12.26 5.60 4.99
C GLU A 86 -11.80 6.60 6.08
N GLU A 87 -12.71 7.02 6.96
CA GLU A 87 -12.42 7.92 8.09
C GLU A 87 -11.63 7.24 9.22
N SER A 88 -11.64 5.90 9.28
CA SER A 88 -10.93 5.12 10.30
C SER A 88 -9.52 4.71 9.88
N LEU A 89 -9.13 5.00 8.64
CA LEU A 89 -7.81 4.65 8.13
C LEU A 89 -6.72 5.49 8.81
N PRO A 90 -5.51 4.94 8.98
CA PRO A 90 -4.38 5.73 9.47
C PRO A 90 -4.10 6.94 8.57
N ASP A 91 -3.73 8.07 9.17
CA ASP A 91 -3.48 9.34 8.45
C ASP A 91 -2.47 9.24 7.29
N PHE A 92 -1.58 8.24 7.33
CA PHE A 92 -0.58 8.00 6.27
C PHE A 92 -1.10 7.15 5.10
N VAL A 93 -2.33 6.67 5.14
CA VAL A 93 -2.97 5.87 4.09
C VAL A 93 -3.84 6.76 3.21
N GLU A 94 -3.47 6.87 1.93
CA GLU A 94 -4.26 7.61 0.94
C GLU A 94 -5.25 6.67 0.24
N VAL A 95 -6.51 7.08 0.07
CA VAL A 95 -7.49 6.28 -0.66
C VAL A 95 -7.50 6.64 -2.15
N VAL A 96 -7.34 5.64 -3.01
CA VAL A 96 -7.44 5.79 -4.47
C VAL A 96 -8.75 5.19 -5.01
N PRO A 97 -9.34 5.75 -6.09
CA PRO A 97 -10.63 5.27 -6.59
C PRO A 97 -10.66 3.78 -6.96
N ALA A 98 -9.61 3.29 -7.63
CA ALA A 98 -9.47 1.89 -7.99
C ALA A 98 -8.00 1.50 -8.10
N GLY A 99 -7.62 0.42 -7.41
CA GLY A 99 -6.24 -0.06 -7.36
C GLY A 99 -5.64 -0.38 -8.73
N VAL A 100 -6.40 -1.09 -9.58
CA VAL A 100 -5.96 -1.41 -10.94
C VAL A 100 -5.67 -0.16 -11.77
N SER A 101 -6.54 0.87 -11.69
CA SER A 101 -6.35 2.11 -12.44
C SER A 101 -5.14 2.91 -11.96
N GLU A 102 -4.87 2.89 -10.65
CA GLU A 102 -3.71 3.55 -10.07
C GLU A 102 -2.41 2.85 -10.47
N LEU A 103 -2.37 1.51 -10.45
CA LEU A 103 -1.24 0.73 -10.96
C LEU A 103 -0.96 1.01 -12.45
N THR A 104 -2.01 1.11 -13.28
CA THR A 104 -1.87 1.45 -14.70
C THR A 104 -1.26 2.85 -14.87
N LYS A 105 -1.77 3.84 -14.12
CA LYS A 105 -1.24 5.22 -14.17
C LYS A 105 0.22 5.29 -13.73
N ARG A 106 0.58 4.66 -12.61
CA ARG A 106 1.97 4.67 -12.13
C ARG A 106 2.92 3.98 -13.11
N GLN A 107 2.55 2.84 -13.66
CA GLN A 107 3.38 2.19 -14.67
C GLN A 107 3.56 3.08 -15.92
N ALA A 108 2.51 3.77 -16.37
CA ALA A 108 2.60 4.72 -17.48
C ALA A 108 3.48 5.95 -17.16
N GLU A 109 3.57 6.35 -15.89
CA GLU A 109 4.48 7.39 -15.39
C GLU A 109 5.92 6.90 -15.17
N GLY A 110 6.24 5.66 -15.52
CA GLY A 110 7.58 5.08 -15.42
C GLY A 110 7.92 4.45 -14.07
N TYR A 111 6.94 4.14 -13.23
CA TYR A 111 7.18 3.39 -11.99
C TYR A 111 7.55 1.94 -12.31
N ALA A 112 8.59 1.43 -11.66
CA ALA A 112 8.81 -0.01 -11.58
C ALA A 112 7.64 -0.66 -10.83
N TYR A 113 7.16 -1.80 -11.34
CA TYR A 113 6.09 -2.57 -10.73
C TYR A 113 6.66 -3.80 -10.02
N ILE A 114 6.40 -3.92 -8.72
CA ILE A 114 6.85 -5.07 -7.91
C ILE A 114 5.65 -5.73 -7.23
N LYS A 115 5.55 -7.05 -7.35
CA LYS A 115 4.50 -7.86 -6.71
C LYS A 115 5.12 -9.06 -5.98
N PRO A 116 5.30 -8.99 -4.65
CA PRO A 116 5.78 -10.11 -3.85
C PRO A 116 4.86 -11.33 -3.87
#